data_AF-A0A6J4KCY5-F1
#
_entry.id   AF-A0A6J4KCY5-F1
#
_cell.length_a   1.000
_cell.length_b   1.000
_cell.length_c   1.000
_cell.angle_alpha   90.00
_cell.angle_beta   90.00
_cell.angle_gamma   90.00
#
_symmetry.space_group_name_H-M   'P 1'
#
loop_
_entity.id
_entity.type
_entity.pdbx_description
1 polymer ?
#
loop_
_entity_poly.entity_id
_entity_poly.type
_entity_poly.pdbx_seq_one_letter_code
_entity_poly.pdbx_strand_id
1 'polypeptide(L)'
;MAEMTVDELLAGFSPEVRELALRACEIARSVLPDAVVKVHPGWKNIFFSTGPRMSDGVLAVVPLSTRINIQLFGAGLDDPVGLLEGTGKMGRHVKVASLELLESPALRDLLVAAVAHKALPPEEAAARAGPPVAGYRAYASKTVAAPVEALFAAWTDDDTRRRWLGGHPVTIRGTTPNKSLRARWADMPLDVRFESKGEAKSSVTVDQRGIATEDEAATMKTAWGAALESLKQLLA
;
A
#
# COMPACT_ATOMS: atom_id res chain seq x y z
N MET A 1 2.36 -12.67 -29.43
CA MET A 1 1.14 -11.85 -29.51
C MET A 1 1.58 -10.41 -29.56
N ALA A 2 1.01 -9.58 -30.44
CA ALA A 2 1.35 -8.16 -30.48
C ALA A 2 0.96 -7.49 -29.15
N GLU A 3 1.84 -6.70 -28.57
CA GLU A 3 1.52 -5.89 -27.40
C GLU A 3 0.59 -4.75 -27.83
N MET A 4 -0.50 -4.56 -27.07
CA MET A 4 -1.44 -3.46 -27.32
C MET A 4 -0.72 -2.12 -27.13
N THR A 5 -0.90 -1.22 -28.07
CA THR A 5 -0.37 0.14 -28.00
C THR A 5 -1.26 1.05 -27.14
N VAL A 6 -0.73 2.20 -26.73
CA VAL A 6 -1.50 3.22 -26.01
C VAL A 6 -2.67 3.71 -26.84
N ASP A 7 -2.45 4.00 -28.13
CA ASP A 7 -3.52 4.46 -29.02
C ASP A 7 -4.64 3.41 -29.21
N GLU A 8 -4.28 2.13 -29.33
CA GLU A 8 -5.27 1.04 -29.42
C GLU A 8 -6.09 0.91 -28.14
N LEU A 9 -5.48 1.07 -26.97
CA LEU A 9 -6.22 1.11 -25.70
C LEU A 9 -7.19 2.30 -25.68
N LEU A 10 -6.72 3.48 -26.09
CA LEU A 10 -7.46 4.74 -26.00
C LEU A 10 -8.55 4.89 -27.06
N ALA A 11 -8.52 4.09 -28.14
CA ALA A 11 -9.54 4.12 -29.19
C ALA A 11 -10.97 3.86 -28.69
N GLY A 12 -11.13 3.18 -27.56
CA GLY A 12 -12.42 2.92 -26.92
C GLY A 12 -12.94 4.02 -25.98
N PHE A 13 -12.23 5.14 -25.85
CA PHE A 13 -12.55 6.24 -24.92
C PHE A 13 -12.94 7.51 -25.69
N SER A 14 -13.57 8.47 -25.00
CA SER A 14 -13.95 9.74 -25.62
C SER A 14 -12.72 10.56 -26.04
N PRO A 15 -12.84 11.49 -27.00
CA PRO A 15 -11.74 12.36 -27.41
C PRO A 15 -11.09 13.10 -26.24
N GLU A 16 -11.90 13.58 -25.28
CA GLU A 16 -11.44 14.31 -24.10
C GLU A 16 -10.61 13.41 -23.17
N VAL A 17 -11.07 12.18 -22.92
CA VAL A 17 -10.33 11.22 -22.10
C VAL A 17 -9.03 10.80 -22.79
N ARG A 18 -9.06 10.61 -24.11
CA ARG A 18 -7.87 10.30 -24.91
C ARG A 18 -6.84 11.42 -24.82
N GLU A 19 -7.26 12.67 -24.93
CA GLU A 19 -6.40 13.83 -24.78
C GLU A 19 -5.75 13.88 -23.39
N LEU A 20 -6.56 13.77 -22.32
CA LEU A 20 -6.04 13.72 -20.94
C LEU A 20 -5.03 12.58 -20.76
N ALA A 21 -5.33 11.38 -21.26
CA ALA A 21 -4.47 10.21 -21.09
C ALA A 21 -3.14 10.36 -21.84
N LEU A 22 -3.16 10.88 -23.07
CA LEU A 22 -1.94 11.13 -23.86
C LEU A 22 -1.06 12.19 -23.18
N ARG A 23 -1.64 13.30 -22.74
CA ARG A 23 -0.92 14.35 -22.01
C ARG A 23 -0.34 13.84 -20.69
N ALA A 24 -1.08 13.01 -19.95
CA ALA A 24 -0.57 12.36 -18.76
C ALA A 24 0.60 11.39 -19.07
N CYS A 25 0.55 10.67 -20.19
CA CYS A 25 1.65 9.80 -20.61
C CYS A 25 2.89 10.60 -21.04
N GLU A 26 2.74 11.77 -21.65
CA GLU A 26 3.85 12.68 -21.97
C GLU A 26 4.52 13.18 -20.68
N ILE A 27 3.73 13.60 -19.70
CA ILE A 27 4.25 14.03 -18.40
C ILE A 27 4.94 12.88 -17.68
N ALA A 28 4.33 11.68 -17.68
CA ALA A 28 4.92 10.48 -17.09
C ALA A 28 6.30 10.15 -17.68
N ARG A 29 6.45 10.23 -19.02
CA ARG A 29 7.74 10.05 -19.69
C ARG A 29 8.72 11.19 -19.39
N SER A 30 8.24 12.42 -19.18
CA SER A 30 9.10 13.53 -18.79
C SER A 30 9.69 13.34 -17.40
N VAL A 31 8.95 12.80 -16.44
CA VAL A 31 9.43 12.58 -15.07
C VAL A 31 10.15 11.24 -14.89
N LEU A 32 9.88 10.26 -15.76
CA LEU A 32 10.53 8.95 -15.80
C LEU A 32 10.96 8.61 -17.24
N PRO A 33 12.09 9.18 -17.73
CA PRO A 33 12.54 9.00 -19.12
C PRO A 33 12.84 7.54 -19.48
N ASP A 34 13.40 6.78 -18.55
CA ASP A 34 13.81 5.37 -18.74
C ASP A 34 12.69 4.37 -18.36
N ALA A 35 11.44 4.82 -18.36
CA ALA A 35 10.31 3.97 -17.98
C ALA A 35 10.20 2.74 -18.89
N VAL A 36 10.06 1.57 -18.28
CA VAL A 36 9.43 0.43 -18.95
C VAL A 36 7.93 0.71 -18.99
N VAL A 37 7.40 0.91 -20.20
CA VAL A 37 5.98 1.23 -20.41
C VAL A 37 5.24 -0.03 -20.86
N LYS A 38 4.17 -0.40 -20.15
CA LYS A 38 3.34 -1.56 -20.49
C LYS A 38 1.87 -1.20 -20.47
N VAL A 39 1.15 -1.56 -21.53
CA VAL A 39 -0.31 -1.48 -21.57
C VAL A 39 -0.89 -2.77 -21.00
N HIS A 40 -1.82 -2.66 -20.05
CA HIS A 40 -2.59 -3.79 -19.53
C HIS A 40 -4.04 -3.68 -19.99
N PRO A 41 -4.44 -4.38 -21.08
CA PRO A 41 -5.79 -4.27 -21.62
C PRO A 41 -6.87 -4.68 -20.62
N GLY A 42 -6.63 -5.76 -19.85
CA GLY A 42 -7.56 -6.26 -18.84
C GLY A 42 -7.79 -5.31 -17.66
N TRP A 43 -6.83 -4.44 -17.36
CA TRP A 43 -6.93 -3.42 -16.31
C TRP A 43 -7.21 -2.03 -16.87
N LYS A 44 -7.25 -1.91 -18.21
CA LYS A 44 -7.37 -0.66 -18.96
C LYS A 44 -6.44 0.42 -18.42
N ASN A 45 -5.15 0.10 -18.27
CA ASN A 45 -4.16 1.07 -17.81
C ASN A 45 -2.87 1.02 -18.61
N ILE A 46 -2.11 2.11 -18.49
CA ILE A 46 -0.80 2.32 -19.08
C ILE A 46 0.16 2.45 -17.91
N PHE A 47 1.01 1.45 -17.72
CA PHE A 47 1.84 1.27 -16.54
C PHE A 47 3.28 1.71 -16.83
N PHE A 48 3.86 2.48 -15.93
CA PHE A 48 5.22 3.00 -16.02
C PHE A 48 6.02 2.48 -14.83
N SER A 49 7.11 1.77 -15.09
CA SER A 49 7.96 1.16 -14.07
C SER A 49 9.45 1.46 -14.29
N THR A 50 10.24 1.36 -13.22
CA THR A 50 11.72 1.47 -13.28
C THR A 50 12.39 0.18 -13.77
N GLY A 51 11.62 -0.89 -13.96
CA GLY A 51 12.12 -2.20 -14.32
C GLY A 51 10.99 -3.15 -14.78
N PRO A 52 11.32 -4.40 -15.13
CA PRO A 52 10.39 -5.32 -15.75
C PRO A 52 9.43 -6.01 -14.75
N ARG A 53 9.65 -5.90 -13.44
CA ARG A 53 8.80 -6.56 -12.43
C ARG A 53 7.59 -5.69 -12.11
N MET A 54 6.47 -6.32 -11.78
CA MET A 54 5.27 -5.60 -11.31
C MET A 54 5.56 -4.76 -10.05
N SER A 55 6.45 -5.24 -9.18
CA SER A 55 6.92 -4.49 -8.01
C SER A 55 7.66 -3.20 -8.35
N ASP A 56 8.14 -3.05 -9.59
CA ASP A 56 8.91 -1.89 -10.06
C ASP A 56 8.00 -0.74 -10.52
N GLY A 57 6.67 -0.94 -10.50
CA GLY A 57 5.69 0.08 -10.88
C GLY A 57 5.84 1.39 -10.11
N VAL A 58 5.85 2.51 -10.81
CA VAL A 58 5.91 3.86 -10.23
C VAL A 58 4.54 4.49 -10.28
N LEU A 59 3.97 4.53 -11.48
CA LEU A 59 2.66 5.12 -11.73
C LEU A 59 1.93 4.40 -12.86
N ALA A 60 0.62 4.59 -12.94
CA ALA A 60 -0.16 4.18 -14.09
C ALA A 60 -1.20 5.24 -14.46
N VAL A 61 -1.39 5.44 -15.77
CA VAL A 61 -2.50 6.23 -16.31
C VAL A 61 -3.67 5.28 -16.53
N VAL A 62 -4.81 5.58 -15.90
CA VAL A 62 -6.02 4.76 -15.93
C VAL A 62 -7.15 5.59 -16.53
N PRO A 63 -7.44 5.44 -17.83
CA PRO A 63 -8.57 6.11 -18.47
C PRO A 63 -9.90 5.60 -17.91
N LEU A 64 -10.82 6.53 -17.63
CA LEU A 64 -12.20 6.26 -17.18
C LEU A 64 -13.20 6.90 -18.16
N SER A 65 -14.50 6.87 -17.86
CA SER A 65 -15.54 7.36 -18.78
C SER A 65 -15.47 8.86 -19.05
N THR A 66 -15.09 9.67 -18.07
CA THR A 66 -15.10 11.16 -18.18
C THR A 66 -13.82 11.83 -17.67
N ARG A 67 -12.85 11.03 -17.20
CA ARG A 67 -11.61 11.51 -16.57
C ARG A 67 -10.55 10.44 -16.68
N ILE A 68 -9.35 10.74 -16.20
CA ILE A 68 -8.34 9.71 -15.92
C ILE A 68 -8.05 9.67 -14.42
N ASN A 69 -7.51 8.55 -13.96
CA ASN A 69 -6.80 8.49 -12.70
C ASN A 69 -5.30 8.32 -12.99
N ILE A 70 -4.46 9.08 -12.31
CA ILE A 70 -3.03 8.79 -12.22
C ILE A 70 -2.82 8.02 -10.92
N GLN A 71 -2.65 6.71 -11.04
CA GLN A 71 -2.37 5.80 -9.93
C GLN A 71 -0.89 5.90 -9.57
N LEU A 72 -0.55 6.06 -8.29
CA LEU A 72 0.83 6.04 -7.79
C LEU A 72 1.06 4.80 -6.91
N PHE A 73 2.22 4.18 -7.08
CA PHE A 73 2.62 2.97 -6.37
C PHE A 73 3.79 3.27 -5.42
N GLY A 74 3.62 2.93 -4.14
CA GLY A 74 4.58 3.22 -3.08
C GLY A 74 3.88 3.60 -1.79
N ALA A 75 4.54 3.38 -0.65
CA ALA A 75 4.01 3.74 0.67
C ALA A 75 4.73 4.98 1.20
N GLY A 76 3.99 5.96 1.71
CA GLY A 76 4.59 7.15 2.32
C GLY A 76 5.02 8.22 1.32
N LEU A 77 4.28 8.38 0.21
CA LEU A 77 4.38 9.60 -0.60
C LEU A 77 3.81 10.77 0.20
N ASP A 78 4.60 11.81 0.34
CA ASP A 78 4.17 13.09 0.90
C ASP A 78 3.21 13.76 -0.10
N ASP A 79 2.07 14.20 0.42
CA ASP A 79 1.02 14.86 -0.35
C ASP A 79 0.56 16.10 0.42
N PRO A 80 1.39 17.16 0.45
CA PRO A 80 1.16 18.33 1.29
C PRO A 80 -0.08 19.14 0.88
N VAL A 81 -0.51 18.97 -0.38
CA VAL A 81 -1.65 19.69 -0.97
C VAL A 81 -2.91 18.83 -1.06
N GLY A 82 -2.84 17.54 -0.69
CA GLY A 82 -4.01 16.66 -0.62
C GLY A 82 -4.58 16.22 -1.97
N LEU A 83 -3.74 16.05 -3.00
CA LEU A 83 -4.17 15.59 -4.32
C LEU A 83 -4.48 14.08 -4.37
N LEU A 84 -3.94 13.31 -3.44
CA LEU A 84 -4.09 11.86 -3.42
C LEU A 84 -5.42 11.45 -2.80
N GLU A 85 -6.17 10.69 -3.59
CA GLU A 85 -7.41 10.06 -3.21
C GLU A 85 -7.29 8.53 -3.18
N GLY A 86 -8.23 7.89 -2.46
CA GLY A 86 -8.36 6.44 -2.38
C GLY A 86 -7.58 5.81 -1.22
N THR A 87 -8.27 5.00 -0.42
CA THR A 87 -7.71 4.22 0.69
C THR A 87 -7.42 2.74 0.33
N GLY A 88 -7.68 2.35 -0.93
CA GLY A 88 -7.72 0.96 -1.39
C GLY A 88 -6.37 0.23 -1.55
N LYS A 89 -6.45 -1.08 -1.82
CA LYS A 89 -5.31 -2.02 -1.95
C LYS A 89 -4.34 -1.73 -3.09
N MET A 90 -4.74 -0.98 -4.11
CA MET A 90 -3.97 -0.79 -5.36
C MET A 90 -3.16 0.52 -5.40
N GLY A 91 -3.12 1.27 -4.29
CA GLY A 91 -2.36 2.52 -4.16
C GLY A 91 -3.25 3.76 -4.12
N ARG A 92 -2.61 4.91 -3.92
CA ARG A 92 -3.26 6.23 -3.94
C ARG A 92 -3.32 6.76 -5.38
N HIS A 93 -4.34 7.51 -5.75
CA HIS A 93 -4.49 8.05 -7.11
C HIS A 93 -4.85 9.54 -7.10
N VAL A 94 -4.50 10.25 -8.16
CA VAL A 94 -5.02 11.60 -8.44
C VAL A 94 -6.11 11.48 -9.49
N LYS A 95 -7.29 12.03 -9.22
CA LYS A 95 -8.36 12.16 -10.23
C LYS A 95 -8.06 13.37 -11.10
N VAL A 96 -7.97 13.17 -12.40
CA VAL A 96 -7.63 14.23 -13.36
C VAL A 96 -8.75 14.36 -14.38
N ALA A 97 -9.45 15.49 -14.30
CA ALA A 97 -10.58 15.82 -15.18
C ALA A 97 -10.34 17.07 -16.03
N SER A 98 -9.14 17.69 -15.96
CA SER A 98 -8.78 18.86 -16.75
C SER A 98 -7.28 18.86 -17.11
N LEU A 99 -6.95 19.53 -18.22
CA LEU A 99 -5.56 19.77 -18.62
C LEU A 99 -4.83 20.69 -17.64
N GLU A 100 -5.55 21.63 -17.03
CA GLU A 100 -5.01 22.56 -16.03
C GLU A 100 -4.38 21.83 -14.84
N LEU A 101 -5.02 20.75 -14.36
CA LEU A 101 -4.45 19.94 -13.29
C LEU A 101 -3.21 19.17 -13.76
N LEU A 102 -3.18 18.71 -15.01
CA LEU A 102 -2.01 18.07 -15.61
C LEU A 102 -0.80 19.01 -15.70
N GLU A 103 -1.06 20.30 -15.91
CA GLU A 103 -0.04 21.33 -16.02
C GLU A 103 0.31 21.97 -14.67
N SER A 104 -0.38 21.57 -13.59
CA SER A 104 -0.13 22.12 -12.27
C SER A 104 1.26 21.71 -11.73
N PRO A 105 2.03 22.65 -11.14
CA PRO A 105 3.29 22.33 -10.48
C PRO A 105 3.11 21.29 -9.37
N ALA A 106 1.99 21.36 -8.64
CA ALA A 106 1.68 20.45 -7.56
C ALA A 106 1.57 18.98 -8.01
N LEU A 107 0.92 18.72 -9.15
CA LEU A 107 0.90 17.38 -9.71
C LEU A 107 2.30 16.97 -10.17
N ARG A 108 3.03 17.86 -10.84
CA ARG A 108 4.39 17.56 -11.31
C ARG A 108 5.31 17.16 -10.16
N ASP A 109 5.30 17.93 -9.07
CA ASP A 109 6.11 17.67 -7.87
C ASP A 109 5.75 16.32 -7.24
N LEU A 110 4.45 16.00 -7.19
CA LEU A 110 3.97 14.71 -6.70
C LEU A 110 4.46 13.53 -7.57
N LEU A 111 4.46 13.67 -8.90
CA LEU A 111 4.96 12.65 -9.81
C LEU A 111 6.48 12.49 -9.71
N VAL A 112 7.23 13.59 -9.58
CA VAL A 112 8.68 13.57 -9.35
C VAL A 112 9.01 12.89 -8.02
N ALA A 113 8.25 13.21 -6.95
CA ALA A 113 8.39 12.54 -5.66
C ALA A 113 8.11 11.03 -5.75
N ALA A 114 7.11 10.62 -6.55
CA ALA A 114 6.81 9.21 -6.79
C ALA A 114 7.95 8.47 -7.50
N VAL A 115 8.53 9.09 -8.54
CA VAL A 115 9.70 8.57 -9.23
C VAL A 115 10.88 8.44 -8.29
N ALA A 116 11.24 9.51 -7.56
CA ALA A 116 12.35 9.51 -6.63
C ALA A 116 12.18 8.45 -5.53
N HIS A 117 10.97 8.32 -4.98
CA HIS A 117 10.67 7.31 -3.96
C HIS A 117 10.91 5.87 -4.46
N LYS A 118 10.69 5.61 -5.75
CA LYS A 118 10.82 4.28 -6.35
C LYS A 118 12.18 4.02 -7.00
N ALA A 119 12.89 5.07 -7.40
CA ALA A 119 14.23 5.03 -7.95
C ALA A 119 15.33 5.03 -6.86
N LEU A 120 14.97 5.19 -5.58
CA LEU A 120 15.92 5.04 -4.47
C LEU A 120 16.70 3.71 -4.63
N PRO A 121 18.04 3.75 -4.57
CA PRO A 121 18.85 2.55 -4.64
C PRO A 121 18.34 1.51 -3.64
N PRO A 122 18.38 0.20 -3.97
CA PRO A 122 17.94 -0.85 -3.05
C PRO A 122 18.57 -0.74 -1.66
N GLU A 123 19.81 -0.24 -1.55
CA GLU A 123 20.52 -0.03 -0.31
C GLU A 123 19.93 1.11 0.54
N GLU A 124 19.57 2.25 -0.06
CA GLU A 124 18.92 3.36 0.65
C GLU A 124 17.46 3.05 0.98
N ALA A 125 16.76 2.35 0.08
CA ALA A 125 15.43 1.82 0.33
C ALA A 125 15.46 0.78 1.47
N ALA A 126 16.47 -0.09 1.52
CA ALA A 126 16.69 -1.04 2.61
C ALA A 126 17.11 -0.34 3.92
N ALA A 127 17.96 0.70 3.86
CA ALA A 127 18.31 1.51 5.02
C ALA A 127 17.08 2.19 5.64
N ARG A 128 16.13 2.65 4.79
CA ARG A 128 14.82 3.18 5.23
C ARG A 128 13.84 2.09 5.68
N ALA A 129 13.86 0.92 5.06
CA ALA A 129 13.04 -0.23 5.44
C ALA A 129 13.57 -0.95 6.70
N GLY A 130 14.77 -0.60 7.14
CA GLY A 130 15.57 -1.37 8.09
C GLY A 130 16.17 -2.62 7.43
N PRO A 131 17.27 -3.15 7.97
CA PRO A 131 17.86 -4.38 7.45
C PRO A 131 16.83 -5.52 7.44
N PRO A 132 16.87 -6.43 6.45
CA PRO A 132 16.08 -7.65 6.52
C PRO A 132 16.40 -8.37 7.83
N VAL A 133 15.38 -8.60 8.63
CA VAL A 133 15.54 -9.25 9.92
C VAL A 133 15.84 -10.73 9.63
N ALA A 134 17.10 -11.14 9.80
CA ALA A 134 17.49 -12.53 9.72
C ALA A 134 16.73 -13.35 10.76
N GLY A 135 16.35 -14.58 10.42
CA GLY A 135 15.58 -15.47 11.28
C GLY A 135 14.20 -15.84 10.73
N TYR A 136 13.53 -16.72 11.45
CA TYR A 136 12.21 -17.24 11.16
C TYR A 136 11.12 -16.20 11.45
N ARG A 137 9.91 -16.51 10.98
CA ARG A 137 8.73 -15.63 11.09
C ARG A 137 7.53 -16.39 11.62
N ALA A 138 6.77 -15.73 12.48
CA ALA A 138 5.47 -16.20 12.92
C ALA A 138 4.39 -15.32 12.30
N TYR A 139 3.51 -15.94 11.53
CA TYR A 139 2.42 -15.28 10.82
C TYR A 139 1.07 -15.82 11.31
N ALA A 140 0.16 -14.93 11.67
CA ALA A 140 -1.22 -15.28 11.99
C ALA A 140 -2.20 -14.21 11.49
N SER A 141 -3.45 -14.61 11.25
CA SER A 141 -4.51 -13.70 10.83
C SER A 141 -5.84 -14.10 11.45
N LYS A 142 -6.71 -13.11 11.69
CA LYS A 142 -8.07 -13.33 12.19
C LYS A 142 -9.04 -12.34 11.56
N THR A 143 -10.22 -12.84 11.22
CA THR A 143 -11.35 -12.00 10.82
C THR A 143 -12.29 -11.85 12.01
N VAL A 144 -12.75 -10.63 12.25
CA VAL A 144 -13.61 -10.23 13.36
C VAL A 144 -14.89 -9.57 12.84
N ALA A 145 -15.98 -9.73 13.57
CA ALA A 145 -17.28 -9.12 13.27
C ALA A 145 -17.37 -7.70 13.87
N ALA A 146 -16.35 -6.88 13.59
CA ALA A 146 -16.27 -5.50 14.07
C ALA A 146 -15.73 -4.57 12.97
N PRO A 147 -16.11 -3.28 12.98
CA PRO A 147 -15.51 -2.26 12.13
C PRO A 147 -13.99 -2.19 12.33
N VAL A 148 -13.26 -1.77 11.30
CA VAL A 148 -11.79 -1.72 11.33
C VAL A 148 -11.27 -0.71 12.36
N GLU A 149 -12.05 0.33 12.65
CA GLU A 149 -11.81 1.35 13.67
C GLU A 149 -11.73 0.73 15.06
N ALA A 150 -12.71 -0.12 15.40
CA ALA A 150 -12.75 -0.81 16.70
C ALA A 150 -11.60 -1.83 16.82
N LEU A 151 -11.32 -2.56 15.73
CA LEU A 151 -10.19 -3.49 15.70
C LEU A 151 -8.85 -2.77 15.85
N PHE A 152 -8.67 -1.62 15.20
CA PHE A 152 -7.47 -0.79 15.33
C PHE A 152 -7.34 -0.21 16.75
N ALA A 153 -8.44 0.30 17.31
CA ALA A 153 -8.46 0.83 18.67
C ALA A 153 -8.07 -0.23 19.72
N ALA A 154 -8.54 -1.47 19.56
CA ALA A 154 -8.17 -2.59 20.44
C ALA A 154 -6.67 -2.95 20.43
N TRP A 155 -5.94 -2.48 19.41
CA TRP A 155 -4.49 -2.59 19.34
C TRP A 155 -3.76 -1.37 19.87
N THR A 156 -4.28 -0.15 19.73
CA THR A 156 -3.59 1.07 20.17
C THR A 156 -3.87 1.41 21.64
N ASP A 157 -5.08 1.13 22.12
CA ASP A 157 -5.48 1.31 23.51
C ASP A 157 -4.79 0.28 24.41
N ASP A 158 -4.04 0.74 25.41
CA ASP A 158 -3.19 -0.12 26.23
C ASP A 158 -4.00 -1.04 27.15
N ASP A 159 -5.07 -0.52 27.76
CA ASP A 159 -5.93 -1.28 28.66
C ASP A 159 -6.67 -2.37 27.90
N THR A 160 -7.25 -2.05 26.75
CA THR A 160 -7.91 -3.03 25.88
C THR A 160 -6.92 -4.06 25.38
N ARG A 161 -5.72 -3.63 24.93
CA ARG A 161 -4.67 -4.54 24.45
C ARG A 161 -4.25 -5.54 25.53
N ARG A 162 -4.08 -5.10 26.78
CA ARG A 162 -3.70 -5.98 27.90
C ARG A 162 -4.72 -7.09 28.15
N ARG A 163 -6.02 -6.84 27.90
CA ARG A 163 -7.10 -7.82 28.15
C ARG A 163 -7.03 -9.05 27.25
N TRP A 164 -6.66 -8.90 25.99
CA TRP A 164 -6.62 -10.02 25.03
C TRP A 164 -5.21 -10.54 24.76
N LEU A 165 -4.19 -9.72 25.03
CA LEU A 165 -2.78 -10.04 24.82
C LEU A 165 -2.04 -10.45 26.10
N GLY A 166 -2.74 -10.64 27.21
CA GLY A 166 -2.16 -11.20 28.44
C GLY A 166 -1.03 -10.37 29.05
N GLY A 167 -1.00 -9.06 28.80
CA GLY A 167 0.02 -8.16 29.34
C GLY A 167 1.40 -8.23 28.68
N HIS A 168 1.53 -8.91 27.53
CA HIS A 168 2.80 -8.92 26.80
C HIS A 168 3.24 -7.49 26.38
N PRO A 169 4.52 -7.13 26.59
CA PRO A 169 4.99 -5.78 26.32
C PRO A 169 5.07 -5.54 24.80
N VAL A 170 4.12 -4.75 24.30
CA VAL A 170 4.11 -4.26 22.92
C VAL A 170 4.45 -2.78 22.91
N THR A 171 5.58 -2.43 22.30
CA THR A 171 5.98 -1.04 22.10
C THR A 171 5.63 -0.61 20.69
N ILE A 172 4.60 0.22 20.54
CA ILE A 172 4.20 0.77 19.24
C ILE A 172 5.23 1.83 18.80
N ARG A 173 5.77 1.65 17.58
CA ARG A 173 6.75 2.55 16.96
C ARG A 173 6.11 3.52 15.96
N GLY A 174 4.99 3.14 15.38
CA GLY A 174 4.25 3.99 14.45
C GLY A 174 2.99 3.33 13.94
N THR A 175 2.02 4.15 13.56
CA THR A 175 0.71 3.70 13.09
C THR A 175 0.29 4.45 11.84
N THR A 176 -0.47 3.77 10.99
CA THR A 176 -1.35 4.41 10.01
C THR A 176 -2.77 4.00 10.40
N PRO A 177 -3.62 4.95 10.81
CA PRO A 177 -4.96 4.64 11.32
C PRO A 177 -5.70 3.65 10.44
N ASN A 178 -6.30 2.64 11.08
CA ASN A 178 -7.12 1.61 10.44
C ASN A 178 -6.44 0.75 9.36
N LYS A 179 -5.12 0.89 9.18
CA LYS A 179 -4.38 0.23 8.09
C LYS A 179 -3.21 -0.59 8.58
N SER A 180 -2.38 -0.01 9.46
CA SER A 180 -1.19 -0.73 9.95
C SER A 180 -0.65 -0.18 11.25
N LEU A 181 0.03 -1.05 11.99
CA LEU A 181 0.78 -0.73 13.19
C LEU A 181 2.13 -1.44 13.12
N ARG A 182 3.20 -0.70 13.40
CA ARG A 182 4.56 -1.24 13.58
C ARG A 182 4.89 -1.17 15.06
N ALA A 183 5.32 -2.29 15.62
CA ALA A 183 5.65 -2.39 17.03
C ALA A 183 6.86 -3.30 17.26
N ARG A 184 7.25 -3.41 18.53
CA ARG A 184 8.16 -4.44 19.03
C ARG A 184 7.45 -5.28 20.07
N TRP A 185 7.69 -6.58 20.02
CA TRP A 185 7.28 -7.56 21.02
C TRP A 185 8.53 -8.17 21.64
N ALA A 186 8.82 -7.89 22.92
CA ALA A 186 10.03 -8.38 23.60
C ALA A 186 11.30 -8.27 22.73
N ASP A 187 11.47 -7.11 22.08
CA ASP A 187 12.56 -6.79 21.14
C ASP A 187 12.56 -7.43 19.75
N MET A 188 11.55 -8.20 19.38
CA MET A 188 11.35 -8.63 18.00
C MET A 188 10.46 -7.64 17.23
N PRO A 189 10.78 -7.31 15.97
CA PRO A 189 9.89 -6.57 15.09
C PRO A 189 8.53 -7.26 14.91
N LEU A 190 7.47 -6.48 15.08
CA LEU A 190 6.09 -6.90 14.87
C LEU A 190 5.41 -5.94 13.91
N ASP A 191 4.95 -6.47 12.77
CA ASP A 191 4.10 -5.76 11.83
C ASP A 191 2.67 -6.24 11.92
N VAL A 192 1.74 -5.30 12.04
CA VAL A 192 0.31 -5.57 12.11
C VAL A 192 -0.39 -4.84 10.97
N ARG A 193 -1.25 -5.53 10.24
CA ARG A 193 -2.05 -4.97 9.16
C ARG A 193 -3.53 -5.18 9.43
N PHE A 194 -4.31 -4.17 9.09
CA PHE A 194 -5.75 -4.15 9.22
C PHE A 194 -6.38 -4.01 7.85
N GLU A 195 -7.48 -4.72 7.64
CA GLU A 195 -8.24 -4.66 6.40
C GLU A 195 -9.74 -4.58 6.73
N SER A 196 -10.40 -3.53 6.24
CA SER A 196 -11.86 -3.45 6.27
C SER A 196 -12.47 -4.43 5.27
N LYS A 197 -13.52 -5.13 5.70
CA LYS A 197 -14.32 -6.08 4.89
C LYS A 197 -15.80 -5.69 4.90
N GLY A 198 -16.09 -4.39 5.01
CA GLY A 198 -17.42 -3.83 5.16
C GLY A 198 -17.59 -3.09 6.49
N GLU A 199 -18.79 -2.54 6.72
CA GLU A 199 -19.07 -1.67 7.87
C GLU A 199 -18.98 -2.38 9.23
N ALA A 200 -19.29 -3.68 9.28
CA ALA A 200 -19.32 -4.46 10.52
C ALA A 200 -18.32 -5.63 10.52
N LYS A 201 -17.33 -5.62 9.63
CA LYS A 201 -16.39 -6.75 9.49
C LYS A 201 -15.01 -6.27 9.06
N SER A 202 -13.99 -6.84 9.68
CA SER A 202 -12.60 -6.53 9.35
C SER A 202 -11.69 -7.73 9.64
N SER A 203 -10.44 -7.65 9.21
CA SER A 203 -9.42 -8.62 9.57
C SER A 203 -8.13 -7.96 10.00
N VAL A 204 -7.42 -8.62 10.91
CA VAL A 204 -6.06 -8.28 11.33
C VAL A 204 -5.10 -9.41 10.96
N THR A 205 -3.89 -9.02 10.60
CA THR A 205 -2.77 -9.91 10.34
C THR A 205 -1.58 -9.45 11.15
N VAL A 206 -0.87 -10.41 11.76
CA VAL A 206 0.39 -10.19 12.50
C VAL A 206 1.52 -10.94 11.78
N ASP A 207 2.65 -10.25 11.61
CA ASP A 207 3.90 -10.77 11.06
C ASP A 207 5.02 -10.41 12.05
N GLN A 208 5.38 -11.38 12.90
CA GLN A 208 6.51 -11.25 13.82
C GLN A 208 7.75 -11.84 13.19
N ARG A 209 8.83 -11.06 13.19
CA ARG A 209 10.07 -11.35 12.45
C ARG A 209 11.26 -11.40 13.40
N GLY A 210 12.33 -12.09 12.98
CA GLY A 210 13.57 -12.19 13.75
C GLY A 210 13.55 -13.28 14.81
N ILE A 211 12.76 -14.33 14.60
CA ILE A 211 12.69 -15.48 15.51
C ILE A 211 13.91 -16.38 15.26
N ALA A 212 14.56 -16.85 16.32
CA ALA A 212 15.84 -17.54 16.18
C ALA A 212 15.69 -18.91 15.53
N THR A 213 14.62 -19.64 15.85
CA THR A 213 14.41 -21.02 15.40
C THR A 213 13.02 -21.24 14.81
N GLU A 214 12.89 -22.33 14.05
CA GLU A 214 11.61 -22.74 13.46
C GLU A 214 10.59 -23.17 14.53
N ASP A 215 11.05 -23.89 15.55
CA ASP A 215 10.21 -24.35 16.66
C ASP A 215 9.63 -23.17 17.44
N GLU A 216 10.46 -22.16 17.76
CA GLU A 216 9.98 -20.91 18.38
C GLU A 216 8.97 -20.20 17.48
N ALA A 217 9.17 -20.19 16.17
CA ALA A 217 8.25 -19.58 15.23
C ALA A 217 6.90 -20.31 15.18
N ALA A 218 6.92 -21.65 15.27
CA ALA A 218 5.72 -22.48 15.35
C ALA A 218 4.95 -22.26 16.68
N THR A 219 5.67 -22.19 17.81
CA THR A 219 5.09 -21.85 19.12
C THR A 219 4.48 -20.45 19.09
N MET A 220 5.21 -19.46 18.56
CA MET A 220 4.76 -18.08 18.46
C MET A 220 3.53 -17.93 17.55
N LYS A 221 3.50 -18.65 16.42
CA LYS A 221 2.33 -18.71 15.53
C LYS A 221 1.09 -19.23 16.28
N THR A 222 1.27 -20.26 17.11
CA THR A 222 0.18 -20.84 17.92
C THR A 222 -0.30 -19.85 18.98
N ALA A 223 0.62 -19.20 19.69
CA ALA A 223 0.32 -18.16 20.67
C ALA A 223 -0.46 -16.99 20.04
N TRP A 224 -0.02 -16.51 18.87
CA TRP A 224 -0.74 -15.48 18.12
C TRP A 224 -2.14 -15.93 17.69
N GLY A 225 -2.29 -17.19 17.25
CA GLY A 225 -3.58 -17.75 16.90
C GLY A 225 -4.59 -17.69 18.05
N ALA A 226 -4.14 -18.03 19.26
CA ALA A 226 -4.94 -17.98 20.48
C ALA A 226 -5.26 -16.53 20.89
N ALA A 227 -4.25 -15.66 20.95
CA ALA A 227 -4.42 -14.26 21.31
C ALA A 227 -5.40 -13.52 20.37
N LEU A 228 -5.27 -13.74 19.06
CA LEU A 228 -6.19 -13.14 18.09
C LEU A 228 -7.62 -13.72 18.19
N GLU A 229 -7.79 -14.95 18.69
CA GLU A 229 -9.13 -15.46 19.00
C GLU A 229 -9.72 -14.76 20.23
N SER A 230 -8.92 -14.52 21.27
CA SER A 230 -9.35 -13.70 22.42
C SER A 230 -9.73 -12.28 22.02
N LEU A 231 -8.97 -11.66 21.10
CA LEU A 231 -9.32 -10.36 20.51
C LEU A 231 -10.65 -10.40 19.78
N LYS A 232 -10.89 -11.46 18.99
CA LYS A 232 -12.16 -11.65 18.29
C LYS A 232 -13.32 -11.77 19.26
N GLN A 233 -13.17 -12.51 20.35
CA GLN A 233 -14.21 -12.65 21.37
C GLN A 233 -14.47 -11.35 22.13
N LEU A 234 -13.44 -10.51 22.32
CA LEU A 234 -13.58 -9.21 22.95
C LEU A 234 -14.36 -8.20 22.10
N LEU A 235 -14.28 -8.33 20.76
CA LEU A 235 -14.87 -7.39 19.80
C LEU A 235 -16.14 -7.91 19.11
N ALA A 236 -16.53 -9.16 19.37
CA ALA A 236 -17.76 -9.76 18.86
C ALA A 236 -18.96 -9.36 19.73
#